data_AF-A0A447UK52-F1
#
_entry.id   AF-A0A447UK52-F1
#
_cell.length_a   1.000
_cell.length_b   1.000
_cell.length_c   1.000
_cell.angle_alpha   90.00
_cell.angle_beta   90.00
_cell.angle_gamma   90.00
#
_symmetry.space_group_name_H-M   'P 1'
#
loop_
_entity.id
_entity.type
_entity.pdbx_description
1 polymer ?
#
loop_
_entity_poly.entity_id
_entity_poly.type
_entity_poly.pdbx_seq_one_letter_code
_entity_poly.pdbx_strand_id
1 'polypeptide(L)'
;MRLTITTWALPLKIWRGNTAISRELQDAYALSSQQKARAAIDAGRFKAEIVPVVTQRNGQPVVVDTDEQPRTDASAEGLAQLNPAFESPRLGHGGQCLVN
;
A
#
# COMPACT_ATOMS: atom_id res chain seq x y z
N MET A 1 -42.94 -25.06 8.10
CA MET A 1 -42.45 -23.81 8.70
C MET A 1 -41.00 -23.63 8.27
N ARG A 2 -40.75 -22.80 7.25
CA ARG A 2 -39.46 -22.69 6.54
C ARG A 2 -38.87 -21.33 6.88
N LEU A 3 -37.87 -21.29 7.77
CA LEU A 3 -37.17 -20.06 8.16
C LEU A 3 -36.20 -19.68 7.04
N THR A 4 -36.54 -18.67 6.25
CA THR A 4 -35.62 -18.05 5.28
C THR A 4 -34.73 -17.06 6.00
N ILE A 5 -33.43 -17.37 6.04
CA ILE A 5 -32.38 -16.43 6.41
C ILE A 5 -32.31 -15.36 5.31
N THR A 6 -33.02 -14.26 5.51
CA THR A 6 -32.80 -13.02 4.76
C THR A 6 -32.58 -11.94 5.79
N THR A 7 -31.33 -11.54 5.98
CA THR A 7 -30.83 -10.17 6.18
C THR A 7 -29.41 -10.23 6.76
N TRP A 8 -28.42 -10.40 5.88
CA TRP A 8 -27.03 -9.95 6.13
C TRP A 8 -26.57 -9.02 4.99
N ALA A 9 -27.49 -8.19 4.48
CA ALA A 9 -27.15 -7.08 3.61
C ALA A 9 -26.76 -5.88 4.50
N LEU A 10 -25.62 -6.01 5.20
CA LEU A 10 -24.93 -4.83 5.73
C LEU A 10 -24.62 -3.94 4.52
N PRO A 11 -24.97 -2.64 4.55
CA PRO A 11 -24.80 -1.78 3.41
C PRO A 11 -23.30 -1.57 3.17
N LEU A 12 -22.76 -2.27 2.18
CA LEU A 12 -21.51 -1.99 1.45
C LEU A 12 -21.44 -0.56 0.85
N LYS A 13 -22.34 0.36 1.26
CA LYS A 13 -22.43 1.75 0.81
C LYS A 13 -21.39 2.67 1.45
N ILE A 14 -20.79 2.31 2.59
CA ILE A 14 -19.73 3.13 3.21
C ILE A 14 -18.43 3.10 2.38
N TRP A 15 -18.11 1.98 1.73
CA TRP A 15 -16.94 1.86 0.84
C TRP A 15 -17.24 2.24 -0.62
N ARG A 16 -18.38 2.91 -0.88
CA ARG A 16 -18.73 3.48 -2.20
C ARG A 16 -18.91 5.00 -2.12
N GLY A 17 -18.34 5.63 -1.10
CA GLY A 17 -18.26 7.08 -1.02
C GLY A 17 -17.16 7.56 -1.96
N ASN A 18 -17.54 8.30 -3.00
CA ASN A 18 -16.62 9.08 -3.82
C ASN A 18 -15.96 10.17 -2.95
N THR A 19 -14.97 9.81 -2.13
CA THR A 19 -14.11 10.78 -1.46
C THR A 19 -13.18 11.30 -2.54
N ALA A 20 -13.45 12.49 -3.06
CA ALA A 20 -12.56 13.19 -3.99
C ALA A 20 -11.27 13.60 -3.25
N ILE A 21 -10.36 12.64 -3.03
CA ILE A 21 -9.03 12.87 -2.48
C ILE A 21 -8.15 13.32 -3.65
N SER A 22 -7.62 14.54 -3.57
CA SER A 22 -6.77 15.07 -4.63
C SER A 22 -5.48 14.24 -4.77
N ARG A 23 -4.89 14.24 -5.96
CA ARG A 23 -3.63 13.51 -6.21
C ARG A 23 -2.50 14.06 -5.34
N GLU A 24 -2.47 15.37 -5.14
CA GLU A 24 -1.48 16.06 -4.31
C GLU A 24 -1.57 15.63 -2.85
N LEU A 25 -2.79 15.44 -2.33
CA LEU A 25 -2.98 14.93 -0.97
C LEU A 25 -2.53 13.47 -0.82
N GLN A 26 -2.77 12.64 -1.84
CA GLN A 26 -2.29 11.26 -1.86
C GLN A 26 -0.76 11.21 -1.88
N ASP A 27 -0.13 12.00 -2.74
CA ASP A 27 1.33 12.06 -2.87
C ASP A 27 2.00 12.64 -1.61
N ALA A 28 1.43 13.71 -1.03
CA ALA A 28 1.93 14.29 0.22
C ALA A 28 1.83 13.29 1.39
N TYR A 29 0.73 12.55 1.47
CA TYR A 29 0.57 11.50 2.48
C TYR A 29 1.60 10.38 2.29
N ALA A 30 1.75 9.89 1.05
CA ALA A 30 2.70 8.84 0.68
C ALA A 30 4.14 9.24 1.03
N LEU A 31 4.54 10.48 0.71
CA LEU A 31 5.85 11.01 1.05
C LEU A 31 6.07 11.05 2.57
N SER A 32 5.10 11.56 3.33
CA SER A 32 5.20 11.61 4.79
C SER A 32 5.31 10.20 5.39
N SER A 33 4.59 9.24 4.81
CA SER A 33 4.61 7.84 5.26
C SER A 33 5.99 7.22 5.04
N GLN A 34 6.58 7.42 3.86
CA GLN A 34 7.93 6.96 3.53
C GLN A 34 8.97 7.53 4.50
N GLN A 35 8.92 8.84 4.75
CA GLN A 35 9.83 9.52 5.67
C GLN A 35 9.70 9.01 7.11
N LYS A 36 8.47 8.82 7.61
CA LYS A 36 8.22 8.28 8.95
C LYS A 36 8.71 6.84 9.09
N ALA A 37 8.44 6.00 8.09
CA ALA A 37 8.90 4.61 8.07
C ALA A 37 10.43 4.53 8.10
N ARG A 38 11.11 5.35 7.29
CA ARG A 38 12.57 5.42 7.29
C ARG A 38 13.13 5.86 8.65
N ALA A 39 12.58 6.92 9.23
CA ALA A 39 12.99 7.40 10.55
C ALA A 39 12.76 6.34 11.64
N ALA A 40 11.68 5.55 11.56
CA ALA A 40 11.41 4.47 12.50
C ALA A 40 12.41 3.30 12.36
N ILE A 41 12.80 2.95 11.12
CA ILE A 41 13.83 1.95 10.84
C ILE A 41 15.19 2.42 11.37
N ASP A 42 15.58 3.67 11.09
CA ASP A 42 16.84 4.25 11.53
C ASP A 42 16.91 4.34 13.07
N ALA A 43 15.79 4.61 13.72
CA ALA A 43 15.66 4.58 15.18
C ALA A 43 15.52 3.16 15.76
N GLY A 44 15.53 2.11 14.94
CA GLY A 44 15.44 0.72 15.38
C GLY A 44 14.10 0.31 15.99
N ARG A 45 13.02 1.07 15.75
CA ARG A 45 11.72 0.87 16.41
C ARG A 45 11.07 -0.48 16.11
N PHE A 46 11.36 -1.04 14.94
CA PHE A 46 10.80 -2.32 14.49
C PHE A 46 11.63 -3.54 14.92
N LYS A 47 12.81 -3.36 15.53
CA LYS A 47 13.68 -4.49 15.91
C LYS A 47 13.05 -5.44 16.93
N ALA A 48 12.09 -4.97 17.73
CA ALA A 48 11.39 -5.79 18.72
C ALA A 48 10.26 -6.64 18.12
N GLU A 49 9.71 -6.26 16.96
CA GLU A 49 8.56 -6.94 16.34
C GLU A 49 8.93 -7.75 15.09
N ILE A 50 10.03 -7.42 14.41
CA ILE A 50 10.50 -8.16 13.23
C ILE A 50 11.19 -9.47 13.65
N VAL A 51 10.66 -10.59 13.16
CA VAL A 51 11.32 -11.90 13.26
C VAL A 51 12.17 -12.11 12.00
N PRO A 52 13.50 -12.29 12.12
CA PRO A 52 14.37 -12.48 10.97
C PRO A 52 14.01 -13.73 10.17
N VAL A 53 14.01 -13.62 8.84
CA VAL A 53 13.76 -14.73 7.93
C VAL A 53 15.02 -15.02 7.11
N VAL A 54 15.41 -16.29 7.03
CA VAL A 54 16.52 -16.72 6.18
C VAL A 54 15.99 -17.09 4.80
N THR A 55 16.50 -16.43 3.78
CA THR A 55 16.20 -16.66 2.36
C THR A 55 17.46 -17.05 1.61
N GLN A 56 17.37 -17.31 0.31
CA GLN A 56 18.49 -17.64 -0.54
C GLN A 56 18.57 -16.65 -1.69
N ARG A 57 19.73 -16.01 -1.89
CA ARG A 57 20.02 -15.17 -3.06
C ARG A 57 21.21 -15.77 -3.80
N ASN A 58 20.99 -16.20 -5.04
CA ASN A 58 22.01 -16.89 -5.86
C ASN A 58 22.65 -18.09 -5.14
N GLY A 59 21.85 -18.84 -4.37
CA GLY A 59 22.30 -20.01 -3.61
C GLY A 59 23.09 -19.69 -2.32
N GLN A 60 23.24 -18.41 -1.97
CA GLN A 60 23.83 -18.00 -0.69
C GLN A 60 22.72 -17.62 0.30
N PRO A 61 22.80 -18.08 1.57
CA PRO A 61 21.82 -17.73 2.59
C PRO A 61 21.91 -16.24 2.92
N VAL A 62 20.78 -15.55 2.89
CA VAL A 62 20.63 -14.13 3.23
C VAL A 62 19.59 -13.99 4.33
N VAL A 63 19.97 -13.32 5.41
CA VAL A 63 19.04 -12.97 6.49
C VAL A 63 18.35 -11.66 6.15
N VAL A 64 17.02 -11.67 6.16
CA VAL A 64 16.18 -10.48 6.02
C VAL A 64 15.59 -10.15 7.39
N ASP A 65 16.01 -9.03 7.97
CA ASP A 65 15.66 -8.58 9.32
C ASP A 65 15.19 -7.11 9.39
N THR A 66 15.01 -6.48 8.21
CA THR A 66 14.74 -5.06 8.05
C THR A 66 13.87 -4.88 6.80
N ASP A 67 12.85 -4.02 6.88
CA ASP A 67 11.98 -3.73 5.73
C ASP A 67 12.74 -3.03 4.61
N GLU A 68 12.63 -3.56 3.38
CA GLU A 68 13.35 -3.06 2.20
C GLU A 68 12.59 -1.97 1.42
N GLN A 69 11.26 -1.88 1.62
CA GLN A 69 10.37 -1.04 0.81
C GLN A 69 10.53 0.47 1.06
N PRO A 70 10.86 0.95 2.27
CA PRO A 70 11.03 2.38 2.49
C PRO A 70 12.17 2.98 1.69
N ARG A 71 11.81 3.82 0.70
CA ARG A 71 12.76 4.42 -0.24
C ARG A 71 13.54 5.54 0.45
N THR A 72 14.86 5.55 0.28
CA THR A 72 15.74 6.59 0.82
C THR A 72 15.67 7.89 0.01
N ASP A 73 15.23 7.80 -1.25
CA ASP A 73 15.21 8.88 -2.24
C ASP A 73 13.80 9.42 -2.52
N ALA A 74 12.79 9.08 -1.70
CA ALA A 74 11.42 9.53 -1.91
C ALA A 74 11.32 11.07 -1.91
N SER A 75 10.77 11.63 -2.99
CA SER A 75 10.61 13.07 -3.19
C SER A 75 9.22 13.42 -3.73
N ALA A 76 8.78 14.66 -3.50
CA ALA A 76 7.49 15.13 -4.00
C ALA A 76 7.47 15.17 -5.53
N GLU A 77 8.58 15.59 -6.14
CA GLU A 77 8.77 15.67 -7.59
C GLU A 77 8.73 14.27 -8.21
N GLY A 78 9.37 13.29 -7.56
CA GLY A 78 9.38 11.90 -8.03
C GLY A 78 7.99 11.28 -8.00
N LEU A 79 7.20 11.54 -6.95
CA LEU A 79 5.82 11.03 -6.83
C LEU A 79 4.87 11.69 -7.83
N ALA A 80 5.02 13.00 -8.07
CA ALA A 80 4.18 13.73 -9.02
C ALA A 80 4.39 13.25 -10.47
N GLN A 81 5.57 12.72 -10.81
CA GLN A 81 5.89 12.20 -12.14
C GLN A 81 5.36 10.78 -12.39
N LEU A 82 4.85 10.08 -11.36
CA LEU A 82 4.36 8.71 -11.53
C LEU A 82 3.04 8.69 -12.31
N ASN A 83 3.02 7.83 -13.33
CA ASN A 83 1.80 7.48 -14.05
C ASN A 83 0.80 6.80 -13.09
N PRO A 84 -0.51 7.08 -13.23
CA PRO A 84 -1.52 6.37 -12.45
C PRO A 84 -1.39 4.86 -12.64
N ALA A 85 -1.34 4.12 -11.53
CA ALA A 85 -1.20 2.65 -11.57
C ALA A 85 -2.48 1.95 -12.08
N PHE A 86 -3.62 2.66 -12.12
CA PHE A 86 -4.90 2.12 -12.56
C PHE A 86 -5.62 3.16 -13.42
N GLU A 87 -6.29 2.71 -14.48
CA GLU A 87 -7.25 3.55 -15.19
C GLU A 87 -8.44 3.87 -14.29
N SER A 88 -9.09 5.02 -14.54
CA SER A 88 -10.41 5.30 -13.95
C SER A 88 -11.36 4.15 -14.30
N PRO A 89 -12.23 3.69 -13.36
CA PRO A 89 -13.08 2.55 -13.62
C PRO A 89 -14.02 2.89 -14.80
N ARG A 90 -13.72 2.36 -16.00
CA ARG A 90 -14.74 2.23 -17.05
C ARG A 90 -15.75 1.23 -16.51
N LEU A 91 -17.01 1.66 -16.41
CA LEU A 91 -18.13 0.84 -15.96
C LEU A 91 -18.17 -0.48 -16.75
N GLY A 92 -17.62 -1.57 -16.21
CA GLY A 92 -17.74 -2.90 -16.81
C GLY A 92 -16.58 -3.88 -16.58
N HIS A 93 -15.34 -3.42 -16.45
CA HIS A 93 -14.19 -4.32 -16.26
C HIS A 93 -13.26 -3.77 -15.19
N GLY A 94 -12.84 -4.64 -14.25
CA GLY A 94 -11.96 -4.29 -13.14
C GLY A 94 -10.76 -3.49 -13.63
N GLY A 95 -10.46 -2.39 -12.94
CA GLY A 95 -9.33 -1.52 -13.26
C GLY A 95 -8.07 -2.37 -13.36
N GLN A 96 -7.54 -2.47 -14.57
CA GLN A 96 -6.34 -3.23 -14.85
C GLN A 96 -5.17 -2.43 -14.27
N CYS A 97 -4.26 -3.10 -13.53
CA CYS A 97 -2.99 -2.47 -13.17
C CYS A 97 -2.28 -2.08 -14.47
N LEU A 98 -2.01 -0.79 -14.66
CA LEU A 98 -1.12 -0.30 -15.69
C LEU A 98 0.32 -0.63 -15.24
N VAL A 99 0.74 -1.87 -15.50
CA VAL A 99 2.15 -2.26 -15.39
C VAL A 99 2.87 -1.77 -16.65
N ASN A 100 3.95 -1.02 -16.45
CA ASN A 100 4.94 -0.73 -17.48
C ASN A 100 6.00 -1.83 -17.48
#